data_AF-A0A958UTV5-F1
#
_entry.id   AF-A0A958UTV5-F1
#
_cell.length_a   1.000
_cell.length_b   1.000
_cell.length_c   1.000
_cell.angle_alpha   90.00
_cell.angle_beta   90.00
_cell.angle_gamma   90.00
#
_symmetry.space_group_name_H-M   'P 1'
#
loop_
_entity.id
_entity.type
_entity.pdbx_description
1 polymer ?
#
loop_
_entity_poly.entity_id
_entity_poly.type
_entity_poly.pdbx_seq_one_letter_code
_entity_poly.pdbx_strand_id
1 'polypeptide(L)'
;MKNFTRILVLLLVTSASVHSQSFKSAVEYLDFISNEQQDISKNMWRYTKALAHSKSDRTILKRRESMIKTLEKAIANIQKADGYDGDDYKNQVLEYMRLNESLLKHDYAKIVDMKEVAEQSYDLMEAYMLAQEMADQKMEEAQKLYETNFYQYAAKHNINIIENDSDLSKKMKLSNDVFKHYNEMYLLFFKAHINQIYLWDAMKANDISSIQQNTNALNQAAKSGLEALDTISPYSNDKSLIEATRKVFENYIKETETSMPQVIEFHILN
;
A
#
# COMPACT_ATOMS: atom_id res chain seq x y z
N MET A 1 51.31 -49.81 -45.40
CA MET A 1 51.71 -48.86 -44.34
C MET A 1 50.69 -47.74 -44.27
N LYS A 2 50.17 -47.47 -43.07
CA LYS A 2 49.42 -46.27 -42.61
C LYS A 2 47.99 -46.10 -43.17
N ASN A 3 46.94 -46.51 -42.45
CA ASN A 3 46.34 -45.93 -41.21
C ASN A 3 45.44 -44.71 -41.53
N PHE A 4 44.12 -44.88 -41.39
CA PHE A 4 43.28 -44.32 -40.31
C PHE A 4 43.26 -42.78 -40.35
N THR A 5 42.13 -42.07 -40.46
CA THR A 5 41.06 -42.07 -39.45
C THR A 5 39.85 -41.29 -40.00
N ARG A 6 38.66 -41.89 -40.04
CA ARG A 6 37.37 -41.15 -40.16
C ARG A 6 36.92 -40.83 -38.74
N ILE A 7 36.88 -39.56 -38.36
CA ILE A 7 36.33 -39.13 -37.06
C ILE A 7 34.86 -38.81 -37.27
N LEU A 8 34.01 -39.70 -36.78
CA LEU A 8 32.58 -39.50 -36.57
C LEU A 8 32.42 -38.88 -35.17
N VAL A 9 32.14 -37.58 -35.10
CA VAL A 9 31.82 -36.91 -33.82
C VAL A 9 30.37 -37.24 -33.48
N LEU A 10 30.18 -38.21 -32.58
CA LEU A 10 28.89 -38.51 -31.97
C LEU A 10 28.58 -37.40 -30.94
N LEU A 11 27.67 -36.49 -31.28
CA LEU A 11 27.13 -35.49 -30.37
C LEU A 11 26.19 -36.21 -29.39
N LEU A 12 26.72 -36.63 -28.24
CA LEU A 12 25.92 -37.15 -27.13
C LEU A 12 25.20 -35.98 -26.48
N VAL A 13 23.96 -35.75 -26.91
CA VAL A 13 22.99 -34.94 -26.19
C VAL A 13 22.60 -35.75 -24.95
N THR A 14 23.28 -35.51 -23.83
CA THR A 14 22.83 -35.97 -22.53
C THR A 14 21.64 -35.11 -22.12
N SER A 15 20.44 -35.59 -22.44
CA SER A 15 19.19 -35.07 -21.89
C SER A 15 19.22 -35.30 -20.39
N ALA A 16 19.66 -34.29 -19.62
CA ALA A 16 19.43 -34.30 -18.19
C ALA A 16 17.91 -34.29 -17.97
N SER A 17 17.36 -35.41 -17.51
CA SER A 17 15.96 -35.49 -17.10
C SER A 17 15.77 -34.52 -15.93
N VAL A 18 15.27 -33.33 -16.24
CA VAL A 18 14.79 -32.38 -15.24
C VAL A 18 13.57 -33.04 -14.61
N HIS A 19 13.78 -33.69 -13.46
CA HIS A 19 12.67 -34.20 -12.68
C HIS A 19 11.97 -33.00 -12.07
N SER A 20 10.76 -32.70 -12.55
CA SER A 20 9.83 -31.80 -11.87
C SER A 20 9.60 -32.33 -10.45
N GLN A 21 9.41 -31.42 -9.48
CA GLN A 21 9.03 -31.84 -8.13
C GLN A 21 7.61 -32.43 -8.19
N SER A 22 7.52 -33.74 -7.98
CA SER A 22 6.26 -34.48 -7.86
C SER A 22 5.92 -34.75 -6.40
N PHE A 23 4.65 -34.61 -6.01
CA PHE A 23 4.18 -34.73 -4.63
C PHE A 23 3.50 -36.07 -4.37
N LYS A 24 3.74 -36.69 -3.20
CA LYS A 24 3.16 -38.00 -2.84
C LYS A 24 1.77 -37.89 -2.22
N SER A 25 1.39 -36.70 -1.76
CA SER A 25 0.08 -36.43 -1.16
C SER A 25 -0.35 -34.98 -1.39
N ALA A 26 -1.65 -34.73 -1.32
CA ALA A 26 -2.22 -33.38 -1.38
C ALA A 26 -1.71 -32.48 -0.25
N VAL A 27 -1.44 -33.06 0.93
CA VAL A 27 -0.88 -32.34 2.08
C VAL A 27 0.54 -31.87 1.77
N GLU A 28 1.39 -32.75 1.23
CA GLU A 28 2.77 -32.39 0.85
C GLU A 28 2.80 -31.26 -0.19
N TYR A 29 1.88 -31.29 -1.16
CA TYR A 29 1.74 -30.23 -2.14
C TYR A 29 1.24 -28.92 -1.53
N LEU A 30 0.21 -28.99 -0.68
CA LEU A 30 -0.31 -27.80 0.01
C LEU A 30 0.73 -27.16 0.91
N ASP A 31 1.54 -27.97 1.61
CA ASP A 31 2.66 -27.51 2.44
C ASP A 31 3.73 -26.82 1.59
N PHE A 32 4.10 -27.40 0.44
CA PHE A 32 5.02 -26.77 -0.50
C PHE A 32 4.53 -25.39 -0.96
N ILE A 33 3.28 -25.31 -1.44
CA ILE A 33 2.67 -24.05 -1.87
C ILE A 33 2.60 -23.03 -0.72
N SER A 34 2.18 -23.48 0.46
CA SER A 34 2.06 -22.63 1.65
C SER A 34 3.41 -22.08 2.07
N ASN A 35 4.48 -22.87 2.00
CA ASN A 35 5.84 -22.43 2.32
C ASN A 35 6.35 -21.36 1.34
N GLU A 36 6.08 -21.51 0.05
CA GLU A 36 6.43 -20.49 -0.95
C GLU A 36 5.63 -19.19 -0.77
N GLN A 37 4.47 -19.25 -0.11
CA GLN A 37 3.52 -18.14 0.01
C GLN A 37 3.57 -17.41 1.36
N GLN A 38 3.82 -18.11 2.47
CA GLN A 38 3.60 -17.62 3.84
C GLN A 38 4.30 -16.28 4.13
N ASP A 39 5.53 -16.14 3.65
CA ASP A 39 6.31 -14.92 3.84
C ASP A 39 5.86 -13.79 2.91
N ILE A 40 5.26 -14.11 1.75
CA ILE A 40 4.81 -13.13 0.77
C ILE A 40 3.61 -12.35 1.32
N SER A 41 2.55 -13.03 1.74
CA SER A 41 1.36 -12.37 2.32
C SER A 41 1.70 -11.46 3.50
N LYS A 42 2.50 -11.98 4.44
CA LYS A 42 2.89 -11.24 5.65
C LYS A 42 3.78 -10.04 5.30
N ASN A 43 4.76 -10.21 4.41
CA ASN A 43 5.64 -9.11 4.04
C ASN A 43 4.96 -8.07 3.16
N MET A 44 4.03 -8.49 2.31
CA MET A 44 3.22 -7.60 1.49
C MET A 44 2.36 -6.70 2.37
N TRP A 45 1.70 -7.28 3.37
CA TRP A 45 0.95 -6.51 4.35
C TRP A 45 1.82 -5.53 5.16
N ARG A 46 3.00 -6.00 5.61
CA ARG A 46 3.96 -5.13 6.32
C ARG A 46 4.47 -3.99 5.44
N TYR A 47 4.62 -4.23 4.14
CA TYR A 47 5.00 -3.22 3.17
C TYR A 47 3.91 -2.16 3.02
N THR A 48 2.65 -2.56 2.83
CA THR A 48 1.48 -1.68 2.77
C THR A 48 1.42 -0.78 4.01
N LYS A 49 1.50 -1.37 5.20
CA LYS A 49 1.55 -0.60 6.46
C LYS A 49 2.75 0.35 6.56
N ALA A 50 3.92 -0.08 6.07
CA ALA A 50 5.10 0.76 6.09
C ALA A 50 4.97 1.94 5.11
N LEU A 51 4.32 1.76 3.97
CA LEU A 51 4.08 2.84 3.01
C LEU A 51 3.19 3.94 3.61
N ALA A 52 2.17 3.55 4.38
CA ALA A 52 1.26 4.47 5.07
C ALA A 52 1.92 5.29 6.21
N HIS A 53 3.00 4.78 6.82
CA HIS A 53 3.55 5.40 8.05
C HIS A 53 5.05 5.77 8.01
N SER A 54 5.82 5.29 7.02
CA SER A 54 7.27 5.48 6.98
C SER A 54 7.65 6.85 6.44
N LYS A 55 8.60 7.51 7.11
CA LYS A 55 9.25 8.75 6.65
C LYS A 55 10.46 8.51 5.72
N SER A 56 10.87 7.26 5.49
CA SER A 56 12.08 6.93 4.72
C SER A 56 11.75 6.22 3.41
N ASP A 57 11.69 6.98 2.32
CA ASP A 57 11.36 6.45 0.99
C ASP A 57 12.42 5.48 0.47
N ARG A 58 13.70 5.74 0.78
CA ARG A 58 14.80 4.80 0.47
C ARG A 58 14.60 3.42 1.10
N THR A 59 14.06 3.36 2.31
CA THR A 59 13.80 2.07 2.99
C THR A 59 12.61 1.36 2.37
N ILE A 60 11.57 2.10 1.97
CA ILE A 60 10.39 1.57 1.27
C ILE A 60 10.80 0.96 -0.07
N LEU A 61 11.57 1.70 -0.88
CA LEU A 61 12.05 1.25 -2.19
C LEU A 61 12.86 -0.05 -2.11
N LYS A 62 13.83 -0.14 -1.19
CA LYS A 62 14.63 -1.36 -0.99
C LYS A 62 13.77 -2.56 -0.59
N ARG A 63 12.77 -2.35 0.28
CA ARG A 63 11.83 -3.41 0.68
C ARG A 63 10.98 -3.87 -0.49
N ARG A 64 10.48 -2.94 -1.32
CA ARG A 64 9.72 -3.23 -2.54
C ARG A 64 10.53 -4.11 -3.49
N GLU A 65 11.75 -3.70 -3.82
CA GLU A 65 12.65 -4.47 -4.70
C GLU A 65 12.96 -5.86 -4.16
N SER A 66 13.22 -5.98 -2.86
CA SER A 66 13.45 -7.28 -2.23
C SER A 66 12.23 -8.19 -2.34
N MET A 67 11.03 -7.64 -2.17
CA MET A 67 9.80 -8.42 -2.21
C MET A 67 9.43 -8.86 -3.62
N ILE A 68 9.68 -8.01 -4.64
CA ILE A 68 9.57 -8.40 -6.05
C ILE A 68 10.45 -9.62 -6.34
N LYS A 69 11.72 -9.61 -5.90
CA LYS A 69 12.62 -10.75 -6.10
C LYS A 69 12.15 -12.02 -5.41
N THR A 70 11.59 -11.91 -4.19
CA THR A 70 11.02 -13.05 -3.47
C THR A 70 9.81 -13.62 -4.21
N LEU A 71 8.92 -12.75 -4.71
CA LEU A 71 7.75 -13.13 -5.51
C LEU A 71 8.16 -13.83 -6.82
N GLU A 72 9.08 -13.24 -7.58
CA GLU A 72 9.58 -13.82 -8.83
C GLU A 72 10.19 -15.21 -8.62
N LYS A 73 10.92 -15.39 -7.50
CA LYS A 73 11.48 -16.70 -7.12
C LYS A 73 10.37 -17.70 -6.79
N ALA A 74 9.39 -17.33 -5.98
CA ALA A 74 8.28 -18.20 -5.60
C ALA A 74 7.43 -18.60 -6.81
N ILE A 75 7.11 -17.63 -7.69
CA ILE A 75 6.43 -17.86 -8.96
C ILE A 75 7.21 -18.89 -9.79
N ALA A 76 8.52 -18.70 -9.94
CA ALA A 76 9.36 -19.63 -10.71
C ALA A 76 9.41 -21.04 -10.10
N ASN A 77 9.43 -21.14 -8.77
CA ASN A 77 9.40 -22.42 -8.06
C ASN A 77 8.07 -23.16 -8.29
N ILE A 78 6.94 -22.47 -8.09
CA ILE A 78 5.61 -23.03 -8.26
C ILE A 78 5.35 -23.40 -9.73
N GLN A 79 5.77 -22.56 -10.68
CA GLN A 79 5.64 -22.86 -12.11
C GLN A 79 6.31 -24.18 -12.51
N LYS A 80 7.48 -24.46 -11.93
CA LYS A 80 8.29 -25.66 -12.23
C LYS A 80 7.79 -26.92 -11.52
N ALA A 81 7.02 -26.79 -10.45
CA ALA A 81 6.47 -27.92 -9.72
C ALA A 81 5.21 -28.45 -10.41
N ASP A 82 4.99 -29.77 -10.35
CA ASP A 82 3.75 -30.36 -10.87
C ASP A 82 2.61 -30.17 -9.87
N GLY A 83 1.39 -29.90 -10.34
CA GLY A 83 0.22 -29.99 -9.48
C GLY A 83 -0.02 -31.42 -8.99
N TYR A 84 -0.50 -31.60 -7.76
CA TYR A 84 -0.77 -32.94 -7.20
C TYR A 84 -1.90 -33.67 -7.94
N ASP A 85 -3.01 -32.98 -8.23
CA ASP A 85 -4.20 -33.53 -8.88
C ASP A 85 -4.68 -32.64 -10.05
N GLY A 86 -3.70 -32.12 -10.79
CA GLY A 86 -3.87 -31.12 -11.83
C GLY A 86 -3.40 -29.74 -11.41
N ASP A 87 -3.38 -28.83 -12.38
CA ASP A 87 -2.78 -27.49 -12.21
C ASP A 87 -3.79 -26.41 -11.79
N ASP A 88 -5.04 -26.75 -11.48
CA ASP A 88 -6.08 -25.75 -11.17
C ASP A 88 -5.68 -24.88 -9.95
N TYR A 89 -5.36 -25.52 -8.82
CA TYR A 89 -4.93 -24.78 -7.62
C TYR A 89 -3.57 -24.09 -7.84
N LYS A 90 -2.66 -24.72 -8.58
CA LYS A 90 -1.39 -24.11 -8.99
C LYS A 90 -1.63 -22.79 -9.73
N ASN A 91 -2.52 -22.79 -10.71
CA ASN A 91 -2.82 -21.65 -11.56
C ASN A 91 -3.49 -20.52 -10.75
N GLN A 92 -4.40 -20.86 -9.84
CA GLN A 92 -5.01 -19.90 -8.91
C GLN A 92 -3.97 -19.20 -8.02
N VAL A 93 -3.00 -19.95 -7.50
CA VAL A 93 -1.92 -19.39 -6.67
C VAL A 93 -0.99 -18.52 -7.52
N LEU A 94 -0.64 -18.95 -8.73
CA LEU A 94 0.18 -18.17 -9.65
C LEU A 94 -0.50 -16.87 -10.09
N GLU A 95 -1.81 -16.87 -10.29
CA GLU A 95 -2.59 -15.66 -10.56
C GLU A 95 -2.51 -14.67 -9.39
N TYR A 96 -2.74 -15.14 -8.16
CA TYR A 96 -2.57 -14.34 -6.95
C TYR A 96 -1.15 -13.74 -6.83
N MET A 97 -0.11 -14.56 -7.04
CA MET A 97 1.28 -14.08 -6.93
C MET A 97 1.62 -13.04 -8.00
N ARG A 98 1.17 -13.25 -9.25
CA ARG A 98 1.39 -12.28 -10.33
C ARG A 98 0.64 -10.97 -10.11
N LEU A 99 -0.56 -11.02 -9.52
CA LEU A 99 -1.27 -9.82 -9.11
C LEU A 99 -0.46 -9.02 -8.08
N ASN A 100 0.07 -9.69 -7.05
CA ASN A 100 0.93 -9.05 -6.05
C ASN A 100 2.21 -8.46 -6.66
N GLU A 101 2.84 -9.18 -7.58
CA GLU A 101 3.99 -8.70 -8.34
C GLU A 101 3.65 -7.44 -9.15
N SER A 102 2.51 -7.45 -9.84
CA SER A 102 2.00 -6.30 -10.61
C SER A 102 1.75 -5.09 -9.71
N LEU A 103 1.08 -5.28 -8.56
CA LEU A 103 0.83 -4.22 -7.59
C LEU A 103 2.15 -3.58 -7.14
N LEU A 104 3.19 -4.38 -6.87
CA LEU A 104 4.50 -3.86 -6.47
C LEU A 104 5.23 -3.12 -7.57
N LYS A 105 5.19 -3.63 -8.80
CA LYS A 105 5.88 -3.03 -9.95
C LYS A 105 5.20 -1.77 -10.46
N HIS A 106 3.89 -1.65 -10.29
CA HIS A 106 3.09 -0.58 -10.90
C HIS A 106 2.42 0.32 -9.86
N ASP A 107 1.36 -0.15 -9.19
CA ASP A 107 0.56 0.69 -8.29
C ASP A 107 1.41 1.27 -7.15
N TYR A 108 2.17 0.42 -6.45
CA TYR A 108 3.05 0.85 -5.36
C TYR A 108 4.32 1.56 -5.82
N ALA A 109 4.69 1.46 -7.10
CA ALA A 109 5.71 2.34 -7.66
C ALA A 109 5.18 3.76 -7.78
N LYS A 110 4.02 3.91 -8.41
CA LYS A 110 3.35 5.20 -8.59
C LYS A 110 2.99 5.86 -7.26
N ILE A 111 2.51 5.11 -6.26
CA ILE A 111 2.18 5.67 -4.94
C ILE A 111 3.42 6.28 -4.28
N VAL A 112 4.60 5.66 -4.44
CA VAL A 112 5.85 6.24 -3.92
C VAL A 112 6.18 7.56 -4.63
N ASP A 113 6.02 7.63 -5.95
CA ASP A 113 6.25 8.87 -6.70
C ASP A 113 5.25 9.97 -6.30
N MET A 114 3.97 9.62 -6.12
CA MET A 114 2.92 10.55 -5.69
C MET A 114 3.18 11.10 -4.28
N LYS A 115 3.75 10.28 -3.39
CA LYS A 115 4.10 10.69 -2.03
C LYS A 115 5.09 11.84 -2.00
N GLU A 116 6.04 11.90 -2.92
CA GLU A 116 7.08 12.95 -2.97
C GLU A 116 6.49 14.35 -3.15
N VAL A 117 5.31 14.45 -3.79
CA VAL A 117 4.64 15.71 -4.10
C VAL A 117 3.31 15.88 -3.39
N ALA A 118 2.86 14.87 -2.62
CA ALA A 118 1.54 14.85 -2.00
C ALA A 118 1.27 16.09 -1.13
N GLU A 119 2.27 16.54 -0.38
CA GLU A 119 2.13 17.69 0.53
C GLU A 119 2.14 19.06 -0.19
N GLN A 120 2.33 19.10 -1.51
CA GLN A 120 2.39 20.37 -2.27
C GLN A 120 1.02 20.99 -2.53
N SER A 121 -0.06 20.19 -2.53
CA SER A 121 -1.42 20.71 -2.67
C SER A 121 -2.45 19.73 -2.15
N TYR A 122 -3.65 20.22 -1.83
CA TYR A 122 -4.76 19.36 -1.41
C TYR A 122 -5.05 18.26 -2.44
N ASP A 123 -5.15 18.61 -3.72
CA ASP A 123 -5.48 17.66 -4.80
C ASP A 123 -4.42 16.56 -4.94
N LEU A 124 -3.14 16.89 -4.75
CA LEU A 124 -2.05 15.90 -4.79
C LEU A 124 -2.11 14.95 -3.60
N MET A 125 -2.42 15.47 -2.40
CA MET A 125 -2.62 14.65 -1.21
C MET A 125 -3.84 13.72 -1.36
N GLU A 126 -4.96 14.25 -1.84
CA GLU A 126 -6.18 13.47 -2.09
C GLU A 126 -5.94 12.37 -3.11
N ALA A 127 -5.27 12.69 -4.23
CA ALA A 127 -4.92 11.70 -5.24
C ALA A 127 -3.99 10.61 -4.66
N TYR A 128 -3.01 10.99 -3.85
CA TYR A 128 -2.10 10.06 -3.18
C TYR A 128 -2.86 9.10 -2.24
N MET A 129 -3.72 9.63 -1.37
CA MET A 129 -4.52 8.82 -0.45
C MET A 129 -5.51 7.90 -1.17
N LEU A 130 -6.14 8.38 -2.24
CA LEU A 130 -7.03 7.58 -3.07
C LEU A 130 -6.28 6.42 -3.74
N ALA A 131 -5.08 6.68 -4.28
CA ALA A 131 -4.26 5.63 -4.87
C ALA A 131 -3.87 4.56 -3.84
N GLN A 132 -3.59 4.96 -2.59
CA GLN A 132 -3.36 4.03 -1.49
C GLN A 132 -4.60 3.18 -1.18
N GLU A 133 -5.77 3.80 -1.01
CA GLU A 133 -7.03 3.07 -0.73
C GLU A 133 -7.33 2.04 -1.83
N MET A 134 -7.14 2.40 -3.11
CA MET A 134 -7.34 1.48 -4.23
C MET A 134 -6.35 0.30 -4.22
N ALA A 135 -5.08 0.55 -3.92
CA ALA A 135 -4.09 -0.54 -3.84
C ALA A 135 -4.38 -1.49 -2.67
N ASP A 136 -4.81 -0.94 -1.54
CA ASP A 136 -5.11 -1.71 -0.32
C ASP A 136 -6.39 -2.55 -0.47
N GLN A 137 -7.39 -2.03 -1.18
CA GLN A 137 -8.59 -2.79 -1.57
C GLN A 137 -8.24 -3.94 -2.50
N LYS A 138 -7.46 -3.71 -3.56
CA LYS A 138 -7.01 -4.77 -4.48
C LYS A 138 -6.24 -5.86 -3.73
N MET A 139 -5.40 -5.49 -2.76
CA MET A 139 -4.65 -6.42 -1.93
C MET A 139 -5.56 -7.28 -1.05
N GLU A 140 -6.52 -6.65 -0.37
CA GLU A 140 -7.49 -7.35 0.48
C GLU A 140 -8.32 -8.36 -0.33
N GLU A 141 -8.83 -7.95 -1.49
CA GLU A 141 -9.60 -8.81 -2.40
C GLU A 141 -8.78 -10.00 -2.89
N ALA A 142 -7.52 -9.75 -3.30
CA ALA A 142 -6.59 -10.80 -3.71
C ALA A 142 -6.33 -11.80 -2.58
N GLN A 143 -6.08 -11.31 -1.36
CA GLN A 143 -5.84 -12.14 -0.20
C GLN A 143 -7.05 -13.02 0.13
N LYS A 144 -8.26 -12.43 0.09
CA LYS A 144 -9.51 -13.16 0.33
C LYS A 144 -9.75 -14.25 -0.71
N LEU A 145 -9.46 -13.98 -1.98
CA LEU A 145 -9.57 -14.97 -3.05
C LEU A 145 -8.57 -16.11 -2.86
N TYR A 146 -7.32 -15.79 -2.52
CA TYR A 146 -6.30 -16.79 -2.19
C TYR A 146 -6.74 -17.69 -1.03
N GLU A 147 -7.20 -17.11 0.08
CA GLU A 147 -7.70 -17.87 1.24
C GLU A 147 -8.87 -18.77 0.84
N THR A 148 -9.81 -18.26 0.03
CA THR A 148 -10.94 -19.05 -0.49
C THR A 148 -10.46 -20.28 -1.27
N ASN A 149 -9.52 -20.10 -2.20
CA ASN A 149 -8.97 -21.19 -3.00
C ASN A 149 -8.19 -22.20 -2.14
N PHE A 150 -7.42 -21.71 -1.15
CA PHE A 150 -6.71 -22.55 -0.19
C PHE A 150 -7.65 -23.46 0.60
N TYR A 151 -8.75 -22.92 1.15
CA TYR A 151 -9.71 -23.72 1.89
C TYR A 151 -10.50 -24.68 1.00
N GLN A 152 -10.82 -24.29 -0.24
CA GLN A 152 -11.45 -25.18 -1.20
C GLN A 152 -10.54 -26.37 -1.56
N TYR A 153 -9.26 -26.13 -1.78
CA TYR A 153 -8.28 -27.20 -2.01
C TYR A 153 -8.19 -28.15 -0.81
N ALA A 154 -8.04 -27.59 0.40
CA ALA A 154 -7.99 -28.36 1.62
C ALA A 154 -9.24 -29.24 1.80
N ALA A 155 -10.43 -28.68 1.60
CA ALA A 155 -11.70 -29.40 1.69
C ALA A 155 -11.81 -30.53 0.65
N LYS A 156 -11.45 -30.25 -0.63
CA LYS A 156 -11.45 -31.24 -1.71
C LYS A 156 -10.60 -32.47 -1.37
N HIS A 157 -9.51 -32.28 -0.62
CA HIS A 157 -8.58 -33.34 -0.25
C HIS A 157 -8.71 -33.82 1.20
N ASN A 158 -9.78 -33.43 1.92
CA ASN A 158 -10.03 -33.80 3.31
C ASN A 158 -8.87 -33.41 4.26
N ILE A 159 -8.21 -32.29 3.98
CA ILE A 159 -7.11 -31.76 4.80
C ILE A 159 -7.72 -30.89 5.90
N ASN A 160 -7.37 -31.16 7.16
CA ASN A 160 -7.78 -30.35 8.30
C ASN A 160 -6.79 -29.20 8.52
N ILE A 161 -7.27 -27.95 8.49
CA ILE A 161 -6.46 -26.77 8.70
C ILE A 161 -6.47 -26.39 10.18
N ILE A 162 -5.28 -26.34 10.80
CA ILE A 162 -5.13 -25.83 12.17
C ILE A 162 -4.95 -24.31 12.09
N GLU A 163 -6.01 -23.57 12.41
CA GLU A 163 -6.00 -22.11 12.38
C GLU A 163 -5.12 -21.52 13.48
N ASN A 164 -3.91 -21.09 13.14
CA ASN A 164 -3.09 -20.24 14.01
C ASN A 164 -2.81 -18.84 13.40
N ASP A 165 -2.97 -18.70 12.08
CA ASP A 165 -2.59 -17.48 11.32
C ASP A 165 -3.62 -17.05 10.25
N SER A 166 -4.76 -17.74 10.14
CA SER A 166 -5.65 -17.72 8.96
C SER A 166 -6.46 -16.44 8.72
N ASP A 167 -6.47 -15.50 9.66
CA ASP A 167 -7.31 -14.30 9.58
C ASP A 167 -6.57 -13.07 9.02
N LEU A 168 -5.68 -13.25 8.04
CA LEU A 168 -4.98 -12.13 7.44
C LEU A 168 -5.93 -11.21 6.68
N SER A 169 -6.84 -11.75 5.85
CA SER A 169 -7.86 -10.93 5.17
C SER A 169 -8.73 -10.14 6.16
N LYS A 170 -9.15 -10.73 7.28
CA LYS A 170 -9.92 -10.03 8.33
C LYS A 170 -9.11 -8.90 8.97
N LYS A 171 -7.82 -9.13 9.23
CA LYS A 171 -6.89 -8.10 9.77
C LYS A 171 -6.65 -6.98 8.76
N MET A 172 -6.55 -7.31 7.47
CA MET A 172 -6.43 -6.34 6.39
C MET A 172 -7.68 -5.47 6.33
N LYS A 173 -8.86 -6.08 6.28
CA LYS A 173 -10.15 -5.38 6.28
C LYS A 173 -10.29 -4.39 7.42
N LEU A 174 -10.05 -4.84 8.66
CA LEU A 174 -10.12 -3.96 9.83
C LEU A 174 -9.15 -2.77 9.72
N SER A 175 -7.94 -3.01 9.22
CA SER A 175 -6.95 -1.94 9.04
C SER A 175 -7.30 -1.00 7.90
N ASN A 176 -7.91 -1.49 6.82
CA ASN A 176 -8.42 -0.67 5.72
C ASN A 176 -9.56 0.25 6.21
N ASP A 177 -10.44 -0.25 7.07
CA ASP A 177 -11.49 0.57 7.71
C ASP A 177 -10.88 1.69 8.57
N VAL A 178 -9.81 1.39 9.34
CA VAL A 178 -9.07 2.40 10.11
C VAL A 178 -8.42 3.44 9.19
N PHE A 179 -7.74 2.99 8.14
CA PHE A 179 -7.05 3.88 7.20
C PHE A 179 -8.02 4.79 6.46
N LYS A 180 -9.20 4.29 6.09
CA LYS A 180 -10.23 5.10 5.45
C LYS A 180 -10.69 6.25 6.34
N HIS A 181 -11.04 5.94 7.61
CA HIS A 181 -11.41 6.98 8.57
C HIS A 181 -10.27 7.96 8.83
N TYR A 182 -9.04 7.46 8.97
CA TYR A 182 -7.87 8.31 9.13
C TYR A 182 -7.66 9.24 7.92
N ASN A 183 -7.75 8.74 6.69
CA ASN A 183 -7.56 9.52 5.46
C ASN A 183 -8.63 10.59 5.33
N GLU A 184 -9.90 10.28 5.61
CA GLU A 184 -10.99 11.26 5.62
C GLU A 184 -10.70 12.40 6.61
N MET A 185 -10.33 12.06 7.84
CA MET A 185 -9.97 13.04 8.87
C MET A 185 -8.73 13.86 8.48
N TYR A 186 -7.72 13.21 7.93
CA TYR A 186 -6.46 13.85 7.54
C TYR A 186 -6.67 14.80 6.36
N LEU A 187 -7.43 14.42 5.33
CA LEU A 187 -7.72 15.30 4.20
C LEU A 187 -8.49 16.53 4.65
N LEU A 188 -9.47 16.36 5.54
CA LEU A 188 -10.19 17.49 6.10
C LEU A 188 -9.26 18.47 6.82
N PHE A 189 -8.39 17.95 7.69
CA PHE A 189 -7.35 18.74 8.34
C PHE A 189 -6.40 19.41 7.33
N PHE A 190 -5.90 18.64 6.38
CA PHE A 190 -4.88 19.06 5.42
C PHE A 190 -5.37 20.19 4.52
N LYS A 191 -6.65 20.18 4.16
CA LYS A 191 -7.30 21.25 3.40
C LYS A 191 -7.16 22.63 4.05
N ALA A 192 -7.29 22.71 5.37
CA ALA A 192 -7.01 23.95 6.08
C ALA A 192 -5.49 24.16 6.25
N HIS A 193 -4.77 23.11 6.66
CA HIS A 193 -3.35 23.19 6.98
C HIS A 193 -2.47 23.67 5.82
N ILE A 194 -2.78 23.28 4.58
CA ILE A 194 -1.99 23.71 3.42
C ILE A 194 -2.05 25.24 3.22
N ASN A 195 -3.18 25.87 3.54
CA ASN A 195 -3.30 27.34 3.51
C ASN A 195 -2.47 28.01 4.61
N GLN A 196 -2.29 27.34 5.76
CA GLN A 196 -1.37 27.80 6.79
C GLN A 196 0.08 27.75 6.31
N ILE A 197 0.49 26.69 5.59
CA ILE A 197 1.82 26.60 4.98
C ILE A 197 2.04 27.76 3.99
N TYR A 198 1.09 27.98 3.08
CA TYR A 198 1.16 29.09 2.11
C TYR A 198 1.21 30.45 2.79
N LEU A 199 0.48 30.64 3.90
CA LEU A 199 0.53 31.85 4.69
C LEU A 199 1.94 32.09 5.27
N TRP A 200 2.56 31.06 5.85
CA TRP A 200 3.93 31.16 6.36
C TRP A 200 4.94 31.49 5.26
N ASP A 201 4.80 30.91 4.08
CA ASP A 201 5.69 31.20 2.95
C ASP A 201 5.50 32.62 2.40
N ALA A 202 4.25 33.10 2.34
CA ALA A 202 3.95 34.50 1.99
C ALA A 202 4.55 35.50 3.00
N MET A 203 4.49 35.18 4.30
CA MET A 203 5.13 35.99 5.34
C MET A 203 6.65 36.03 5.19
N LYS A 204 7.30 34.89 4.94
CA LYS A 204 8.75 34.86 4.67
C LYS A 204 9.14 35.70 3.44
N ALA A 205 8.27 35.71 2.43
CA ALA A 205 8.47 36.47 1.21
C ALA A 205 8.11 37.97 1.34
N ASN A 206 7.53 38.40 2.46
CA ASN A 206 6.94 39.73 2.64
C ASN A 206 5.89 40.09 1.55
N ASP A 207 5.19 39.09 1.02
CA ASP A 207 4.16 39.31 0.00
C ASP A 207 2.81 39.58 0.68
N ILE A 208 2.52 40.86 0.92
CA ILE A 208 1.31 41.32 1.62
C ILE A 208 0.02 40.83 0.93
N SER A 209 0.01 40.82 -0.41
CA SER A 209 -1.16 40.34 -1.17
C SER A 209 -1.40 38.87 -0.90
N SER A 210 -0.35 38.05 -0.96
CA SER A 210 -0.42 36.62 -0.65
C SER A 210 -0.73 36.35 0.82
N ILE A 211 -0.24 37.16 1.75
CA ILE A 211 -0.59 37.05 3.18
C ILE A 211 -2.09 37.24 3.36
N GLN A 212 -2.66 38.30 2.79
CA GLN A 212 -4.09 38.58 2.88
C GLN A 212 -4.94 37.49 2.23
N GLN A 213 -4.53 37.01 1.04
CA GLN A 213 -5.23 35.94 0.33
C GLN A 213 -5.23 34.63 1.13
N ASN A 214 -4.06 34.19 1.61
CA ASN A 214 -3.94 32.93 2.36
C ASN A 214 -4.59 33.00 3.74
N THR A 215 -4.61 34.18 4.38
CA THR A 215 -5.38 34.42 5.63
C THR A 215 -6.87 34.15 5.42
N ASN A 216 -7.45 34.70 4.35
CA ASN A 216 -8.85 34.51 4.02
C ASN A 216 -9.16 33.05 3.66
N ALA A 217 -8.31 32.42 2.85
CA ALA A 217 -8.46 31.02 2.45
C ALA A 217 -8.38 30.07 3.65
N LEU A 218 -7.43 30.30 4.56
CA LEU A 218 -7.30 29.54 5.80
C LEU A 218 -8.54 29.68 6.70
N ASN A 219 -9.04 30.90 6.90
CA ASN A 219 -10.23 31.15 7.71
C ASN A 219 -11.46 30.40 7.14
N GLN A 220 -11.68 30.53 5.82
CA GLN A 220 -12.79 29.87 5.14
C GLN A 220 -12.67 28.35 5.23
N ALA A 221 -11.49 27.79 4.94
CA ALA A 221 -11.24 26.36 5.00
C ALA A 221 -11.45 25.80 6.42
N ALA A 222 -11.00 26.51 7.45
CA ALA A 222 -11.18 26.10 8.85
C ALA A 222 -12.66 26.14 9.27
N LYS A 223 -13.42 27.17 8.88
CA LYS A 223 -14.86 27.27 9.16
C LYS A 223 -15.66 26.16 8.50
N SER A 224 -15.47 25.95 7.20
CA SER A 224 -16.10 24.84 6.48
C SER A 224 -15.64 23.48 7.04
N GLY A 225 -14.39 23.39 7.51
CA GLY A 225 -13.87 22.21 8.18
C GLY A 225 -14.61 21.88 9.48
N LEU A 226 -14.93 22.88 10.30
CA LEU A 226 -15.73 22.70 11.51
C LEU A 226 -17.14 22.19 11.21
N GLU A 227 -17.80 22.74 10.18
CA GLU A 227 -19.12 22.28 9.75
C GLU A 227 -19.07 20.81 9.27
N ALA A 228 -18.02 20.43 8.54
CA ALA A 228 -17.84 19.05 8.09
C ALA A 228 -17.61 18.08 9.26
N LEU A 229 -16.83 18.48 10.28
CA LEU A 229 -16.56 17.67 11.48
C LEU A 229 -17.84 17.27 12.23
N ASP A 230 -18.92 18.06 12.13
CA ASP A 230 -20.19 17.76 12.79
C ASP A 230 -20.95 16.60 12.13
N THR A 231 -20.57 16.23 10.91
CA THR A 231 -21.17 15.11 10.16
C THR A 231 -20.35 13.82 10.21
N ILE A 232 -19.09 13.89 10.63
CA ILE A 232 -18.19 12.74 10.71
C ILE A 232 -18.52 11.89 11.93
N SER A 233 -18.74 10.59 11.70
CA SER A 233 -18.95 9.63 12.77
C SER A 233 -17.63 9.24 13.45
N PRO A 234 -17.60 9.10 14.80
CA PRO A 234 -16.43 8.59 15.51
C PRO A 234 -16.12 7.14 15.10
N TYR A 235 -14.85 6.81 14.87
CA TYR A 235 -14.44 5.42 14.66
C TYR A 235 -14.42 4.66 15.99
N SER A 236 -15.19 3.57 16.09
CA SER A 236 -15.30 2.77 17.32
C SER A 236 -15.61 3.59 18.59
N ASN A 237 -16.44 4.64 18.45
CA ASN A 237 -16.79 5.61 19.51
C ASN A 237 -15.63 6.51 19.99
N ASP A 238 -14.44 6.44 19.36
CA ASP A 238 -13.31 7.31 19.67
C ASP A 238 -13.44 8.66 18.95
N LYS A 239 -13.49 9.75 19.72
CA LYS A 239 -13.63 11.12 19.23
C LYS A 239 -12.32 11.89 19.18
N SER A 240 -11.20 11.28 19.56
CA SER A 240 -9.93 11.97 19.79
C SER A 240 -9.44 12.75 18.57
N LEU A 241 -9.52 12.17 17.37
CA LEU A 241 -9.13 12.85 16.12
C LEU A 241 -10.08 13.99 15.75
N ILE A 242 -11.38 13.81 15.95
CA ILE A 242 -12.39 14.85 15.70
C ILE A 242 -12.13 16.06 16.62
N GLU A 243 -11.93 15.82 17.91
CA GLU A 243 -11.69 16.86 18.90
C GLU A 243 -10.34 17.56 18.70
N ALA A 244 -9.29 16.81 18.33
CA ALA A 244 -7.99 17.40 18.01
C ALA A 244 -8.07 18.29 16.77
N THR A 245 -8.73 17.83 15.70
CA THR A 245 -8.91 18.60 14.46
C THR A 245 -9.74 19.85 14.70
N ARG A 246 -10.81 19.74 15.50
CA ARG A 246 -11.65 20.88 15.90
C ARG A 246 -10.83 21.99 16.56
N LYS A 247 -10.00 21.64 17.55
CA LYS A 247 -9.12 22.59 18.24
C LYS A 247 -8.14 23.28 17.28
N VAL A 248 -7.63 22.57 16.29
CA VAL A 248 -6.75 23.16 15.27
C VAL A 248 -7.51 24.18 14.42
N PHE A 249 -8.71 23.85 13.94
CA PHE A 249 -9.51 24.79 13.16
C PHE A 249 -9.93 26.02 13.95
N GLU A 250 -10.33 25.86 15.21
CA GLU A 250 -10.63 26.98 16.11
C GLU A 250 -9.41 27.91 16.29
N ASN A 251 -8.21 27.33 16.40
CA ASN A 251 -6.97 28.10 16.46
C ASN A 251 -6.68 28.85 15.15
N TYR A 252 -6.87 28.23 13.99
CA TYR A 252 -6.70 28.90 12.70
C TYR A 252 -7.70 30.04 12.50
N ILE A 253 -8.96 29.86 12.91
CA ILE A 253 -9.96 30.93 12.88
C ILE A 253 -9.53 32.08 13.77
N LYS A 254 -9.09 31.79 15.01
CA LYS A 254 -8.59 32.83 15.91
C LYS A 254 -7.38 33.56 15.32
N GLU A 255 -6.39 32.84 14.82
CA GLU A 255 -5.18 33.41 14.20
C GLU A 255 -5.54 34.37 13.06
N THR A 256 -6.42 33.94 12.16
CA THR A 256 -6.83 34.70 10.98
C THR A 256 -7.74 35.89 11.29
N GLU A 257 -8.53 35.84 12.37
CA GLU A 257 -9.43 36.93 12.77
C GLU A 257 -8.80 37.93 13.73
N THR A 258 -7.79 37.53 14.51
CA THR A 258 -7.18 38.41 15.52
C THR A 258 -5.76 38.81 15.19
N SER A 259 -4.90 37.85 14.87
CA SER A 259 -3.45 38.08 14.79
C SER A 259 -3.04 38.58 13.41
N MET A 260 -3.54 37.94 12.35
CA MET A 260 -3.16 38.27 10.97
C MET A 260 -3.55 39.69 10.54
N PRO A 261 -4.70 40.27 10.93
CA PRO A 261 -4.99 41.66 10.62
C PRO A 261 -3.94 42.64 11.15
N GLN A 262 -3.40 42.39 12.36
CA GLN A 262 -2.35 43.22 12.95
C GLN A 262 -1.02 43.09 12.21
N VAL A 263 -0.67 41.87 11.76
CA VAL A 263 0.52 41.63 10.93
C VAL A 263 0.42 42.37 9.61
N ILE A 264 -0.74 42.31 8.95
CA ILE A 264 -0.98 42.98 7.67
C ILE A 264 -0.91 44.50 7.84
N GLU A 265 -1.53 45.05 8.90
CA GLU A 265 -1.45 46.48 9.23
C GLU A 265 0.00 46.93 9.44
N PHE A 266 0.79 46.17 10.20
CA PHE A 266 2.20 46.46 10.43
C PHE A 266 3.00 46.55 9.12
N HIS A 267 2.78 45.63 8.18
CA HIS A 267 3.45 45.62 6.88
C HIS A 267 2.98 46.72 5.91
N ILE A 268 1.76 47.24 6.08
CA ILE A 268 1.27 48.36 5.27
C ILE A 268 1.83 49.69 5.77
N LEU A 269 2.07 49.81 7.09
CA LEU A 269 2.50 51.05 7.74
C LEU A 269 4.03 51.25 7.80
N ASN A 270 4.83 50.21 7.56
CA ASN A 270 6.31 50.23 7.63
C ASN A 270 6.94 49.68 6.36
#